data_AF-A0A0P7WYH3-F1
#
_entry.id   AF-A0A0P7WYH3-F1
#
_cell.length_a   1.000
_cell.length_b   1.000
_cell.length_c   1.000
_cell.angle_alpha   90.00
_cell.angle_beta   90.00
_cell.angle_gamma   90.00
#
_symmetry.space_group_name_H-M   'P 1'
#
loop_
_entity.id
_entity.type
_entity.pdbx_description
1 polymer ?
#
loop_
_entity_poly.entity_id
_entity_poly.type
_entity_poly.pdbx_seq_one_letter_code
_entity_poly.pdbx_strand_id
1 'polypeptide(L)' 'MRIVKEFSKEEIRVSIFSWNNKYLIKFELGPMEQTFKVSEMDVLEEEDLNSFCEGEFFEAVKLRFEEMGKNLRKQLENL' A
#
# COMPACT_ATOMS: atom_id res chain seq x y z
N MET A 1 -7.09 -1.64 16.33
CA MET A 1 -6.62 -1.88 14.97
C MET A 1 -6.66 -3.38 14.73
N ARG A 2 -7.47 -3.85 13.79
CA ARG A 2 -7.61 -5.26 13.40
C ARG A 2 -6.83 -5.49 12.11
N ILE A 3 -6.05 -6.56 12.00
CA ILE A 3 -5.47 -7.00 10.73
C ILE A 3 -6.58 -7.70 9.95
N VAL A 4 -6.90 -7.18 8.78
CA VAL A 4 -7.93 -7.74 7.87
C VAL A 4 -7.27 -8.75 6.94
N LYS A 5 -6.14 -8.36 6.34
CA LYS A 5 -5.41 -9.20 5.39
C LYS A 5 -3.95 -8.82 5.37
N GLU A 6 -3.08 -9.81 5.20
CA GLU A 6 -1.65 -9.60 5.00
C GLU A 6 -1.10 -10.64 4.03
N PHE A 7 -0.34 -10.20 3.03
CA PHE A 7 0.32 -11.06 2.07
C PHE A 7 1.45 -10.32 1.36
N SER A 8 2.25 -11.05 0.58
CA SER A 8 3.28 -10.48 -0.29
C SER A 8 2.97 -10.80 -1.74
N LYS A 9 3.16 -9.82 -2.62
CA LYS A 9 3.00 -9.95 -4.07
C LYS A 9 4.10 -9.15 -4.75
N GLU A 10 4.86 -9.80 -5.63
CA GLU A 10 5.94 -9.15 -6.40
C GLU A 10 6.90 -8.36 -5.49
N GLU A 11 7.34 -8.98 -4.39
CA GLU A 11 8.22 -8.38 -3.37
C GLU A 11 7.62 -7.23 -2.55
N ILE A 12 6.40 -6.78 -2.87
CA ILE A 12 5.65 -5.79 -2.10
C ILE A 12 4.82 -6.52 -1.04
N ARG A 13 5.04 -6.17 0.23
CA ARG A 13 4.17 -6.62 1.32
C ARG A 13 2.95 -5.72 1.37
N VAL A 14 1.76 -6.32 1.35
CA VAL A 14 0.48 -5.63 1.46
C VAL A 14 -0.15 -6.00 2.78
N SER A 15 -0.48 -4.98 3.57
CA SER A 15 -1.17 -5.11 4.85
C SER A 15 -2.43 -4.26 4.84
N ILE A 16 -3.56 -4.86 5.16
CA ILE A 16 -4.84 -4.17 5.28
C ILE A 16 -5.25 -4.18 6.75
N PHE A 17 -5.44 -3.01 7.32
CA PHE A 17 -5.88 -2.84 8.71
C PHE A 17 -7.25 -2.17 8.74
N SER A 18 -8.14 -2.60 9.63
CA SER A 18 -9.34 -1.85 9.99
C SER A 18 -9.07 -1.10 11.30
N TRP A 19 -9.27 0.22 11.28
CA TRP A 19 -9.08 1.08 12.43
C TRP A 19 -9.85 2.39 12.29
N ASN A 20 -10.65 2.73 13.32
CA ASN A 20 -11.42 3.97 13.40
C ASN A 20 -12.29 4.21 12.15
N ASN A 21 -13.10 3.21 11.78
CA ASN A 21 -14.01 3.24 10.63
C ASN A 21 -13.29 3.47 9.29
N LYS A 22 -12.03 3.02 9.18
CA LYS A 22 -11.23 3.11 7.97
C LYS A 22 -10.46 1.83 7.74
N TYR A 23 -10.36 1.46 6.46
CA TYR A 23 -9.33 0.55 5.98
C TYR A 23 -8.05 1.33 5.69
N LEU A 24 -6.94 0.87 6.27
CA LEU A 24 -5.59 1.32 5.94
C LEU A 24 -4.97 0.25 5.04
N ILE A 25 -4.80 0.58 3.77
CA ILE A 25 -4.19 -0.29 2.78
C ILE A 25 -2.74 0.15 2.64
N LYS A 26 -1.83 -0.65 3.19
CA LYS A 26 -0.42 -0.33 3.34
C LYS A 26 0.40 -1.24 2.43
N PHE A 27 1.19 -0.64 1.57
CA PHE A 27 2.17 -1.30 0.70
C PHE A 27 3.57 -0.99 1.23
N GLU A 28 4.43 -2.01 1.34
CA GLU A 28 5.81 -1.88 1.82
C GLU A 28 6.78 -2.51 0.80
N LEU A 29 7.83 -1.77 0.44
CA LEU A 29 8.94 -2.25 -0.38
C LEU A 29 10.26 -1.71 0.18
N GLY A 30 11.05 -2.59 0.80
CA GLY A 30 12.31 -2.22 1.45
C GLY A 30 12.09 -1.11 2.50
N PRO A 31 12.78 0.05 2.40
CA PRO A 31 12.64 1.16 3.36
C PRO A 31 11.45 2.08 3.08
N MET A 32 10.62 1.77 2.09
CA MET A 32 9.56 2.64 1.59
C MET A 32 8.18 2.08 1.92
N GLU A 33 7.24 2.99 2.18
CA GLU A 33 5.85 2.66 2.46
C GLU A 33 4.90 3.60 1.71
N GLN A 34 3.82 3.04 1.14
CA GLN A 34 2.67 3.79 0.64
C GLN A 34 1.41 3.34 1.39
N THR A 35 0.72 4.26 2.06
CA THR A 35 -0.49 3.94 2.84
C THR A 35 -1.68 4.78 2.37
N PHE A 36 -2.77 4.10 2.00
CA PHE A 36 -4.04 4.70 1.60
C PHE A 36 -5.11 4.45 2.66
N LYS A 37 -5.97 5.44 2.88
CA LYS A 37 -7.07 5.36 3.84
C LYS A 37 -8.40 5.42 3.11
N VAL A 38 -9.21 4.39 3.27
CA VAL A 38 -10.55 4.28 2.68
C VAL A 38 -11.57 4.21 3.81
N SER A 39 -12.69 4.89 3.67
CA SER A 39 -13.79 4.78 4.64
C SER A 39 -14.34 3.35 4.60
N GLU A 40 -14.64 2.76 5.76
CA GLU A 40 -15.37 1.48 5.78
C GLU A 40 -16.78 1.61 5.18
N MET A 41 -17.36 2.82 5.18
CA MET A 41 -18.67 3.08 4.55
C MET A 41 -18.63 3.08 3.03
N ASP A 42 -17.45 3.24 2.42
CA ASP A 42 -17.28 3.29 0.96
C ASP A 42 -16.97 1.89 0.38
N VAL A 43 -16.90 0.87 1.23
CA VAL A 43 -16.55 -0.51 0.88
C VAL A 43 -17.78 -1.38 1.13
N LEU A 44 -18.31 -2.02 0.08
CA LEU A 44 -19.52 -2.84 0.21
C LEU A 44 -19.18 -4.19 0.86
N GLU A 45 -18.11 -4.83 0.42
CA GLU A 45 -17.61 -6.10 0.95
C GLU A 45 -16.10 -6.04 1.20
N GLU A 46 -15.59 -6.76 2.22
CA GLU A 46 -14.15 -6.79 2.50
C GLU A 46 -13.34 -7.33 1.29
N GLU A 47 -13.95 -8.18 0.47
CA GLU A 47 -13.38 -8.67 -0.79
C GLU A 47 -13.08 -7.56 -1.80
N ASP A 48 -13.83 -6.45 -1.80
CA ASP A 48 -13.60 -5.31 -2.72
C ASP A 48 -12.22 -4.70 -2.52
N LEU A 49 -11.63 -4.85 -1.32
CA LEU A 49 -10.28 -4.36 -1.01
C LEU A 49 -9.19 -5.07 -1.82
N ASN A 50 -9.48 -6.26 -2.40
CA ASN A 50 -8.56 -6.95 -3.29
C ASN A 50 -8.30 -6.16 -4.58
N SER A 51 -9.22 -5.31 -5.01
CA SER A 51 -9.07 -4.47 -6.21
C SER A 51 -7.88 -3.51 -6.11
N PHE A 52 -7.48 -3.09 -4.90
CA PHE A 52 -6.28 -2.26 -4.68
C PHE A 52 -4.97 -3.04 -4.88
N CYS A 53 -5.04 -4.37 -4.96
CA CYS A 53 -3.88 -5.25 -5.08
C CYS A 53 -3.71 -5.82 -6.50
N GLU A 54 -4.53 -5.35 -7.43
CA GLU A 54 -4.62 -5.84 -8.80
C GLU A 54 -4.81 -4.66 -9.79
N GLY A 55 -4.65 -4.94 -11.08
CA GLY A 55 -4.91 -3.99 -12.15
C GLY A 55 -4.08 -2.70 -12.10
N GLU A 56 -4.61 -1.65 -12.71
CA GLU A 56 -3.91 -0.38 -12.95
C GLU A 56 -3.47 0.33 -11.66
N PHE A 57 -4.24 0.19 -10.58
CA PHE A 57 -3.89 0.80 -9.30
C PHE A 57 -2.61 0.20 -8.73
N PHE A 58 -2.48 -1.13 -8.74
CA PHE A 58 -1.29 -1.80 -8.24
C PHE A 58 -0.05 -1.52 -9.11
N GLU A 59 -0.22 -1.42 -10.43
CA GLU A 59 0.86 -0.96 -11.33
C GLU A 59 1.31 0.46 -10.98
N ALA A 60 0.38 1.38 -10.69
CA ALA A 60 0.73 2.73 -10.26
C ALA A 60 1.47 2.76 -8.91
N VAL A 61 1.13 1.87 -7.97
CA VAL A 61 1.86 1.70 -6.71
C VAL A 61 3.30 1.26 -6.97
N LYS A 62 3.52 0.29 -7.88
CA LYS A 62 4.87 -0.16 -8.28
C LYS A 62 5.70 0.97 -8.86
N LEU A 63 5.16 1.69 -9.86
CA LEU A 63 5.83 2.83 -10.47
C LEU A 63 6.20 3.90 -9.44
N ARG A 64 5.31 4.16 -8.47
CA ARG A 64 5.59 5.12 -7.40
C ARG A 64 6.72 4.66 -6.48
N PHE A 65 6.84 3.37 -6.20
CA PHE A 65 7.99 2.87 -5.44
C PHE A 65 9.31 3.06 -6.18
N GLU A 66 9.34 2.91 -7.51
CA GLU A 66 10.55 3.21 -8.28
C GLU A 66 10.96 4.68 -8.14
N GLU A 67 10.00 5.60 -8.22
CA GLU A 67 10.23 7.04 -8.05
C GLU A 67 10.70 7.36 -6.62
N MET A 68 10.03 6.80 -5.61
CA MET A 68 10.42 6.94 -4.21
C MET A 68 11.85 6.45 -3.98
N GLY A 69 12.23 5.31 -4.58
CA GLY A 69 13.57 4.74 -4.45
C GLY A 69 14.64 5.64 -5.08
N LYS A 70 14.37 6.20 -6.27
CA LYS A 70 15.24 7.17 -6.94
C LYS A 70 15.45 8.42 -6.07
N ASN A 71 14.37 8.96 -5.51
CA ASN A 71 14.41 10.16 -4.67
C ASN A 71 15.17 9.92 -3.37
N LEU A 72 14.90 8.80 -2.69
CA LEU A 72 15.58 8.43 -1.46
C LEU A 72 17.08 8.25 -1.69
N ARG A 73 17.47 7.48 -2.71
CA ARG A 73 18.89 7.28 -3.07
C ARG A 73 19.59 8.61 -3.33
N LYS A 74 18.97 9.48 -4.15
CA LYS A 74 19.53 10.81 -4.45
C LYS A 74 19.74 11.65 -3.19
N GLN A 75 18.81 11.62 -2.25
CA GLN A 75 18.98 12.38 -1.01
C GLN A 75 20.09 11.80 -0.14
N LEU A 76 20.23 10.47 -0.09
CA LEU A 76 21.29 9.80 0.68
C LEU A 76 22.69 10.06 0.11
N GLU A 77 22.84 10.21 -1.21
CA GLU A 77 24.11 10.60 -1.85
C GLU A 77 24.57 12.03 -1.51
N ASN A 78 23.66 12.88 -1.00
CA ASN A 78 23.95 14.26 -0.60
C ASN A 78 24.15 14.43 0.92
N LEU A 79 24.14 13.34 1.69
CA LEU A 79 24.45 13.35 3.13
C LEU A 79 25.95 13.12 3.35
#